data_AF-A0A4Y2SGN4-F1
#
_entry.id   AF-A0A4Y2SGN4-F1
#
_cell.length_a   1.000
_cell.length_b   1.000
_cell.length_c   1.000
_cell.angle_alpha   90.00
_cell.angle_beta   90.00
_cell.angle_gamma   90.00
#
_symmetry.space_group_name_H-M   'P 1'
#
loop_
_entity.id
_entity.type
_entity.pdbx_description
1 polymer ?
#
loop_
_entity_poly.entity_id
_entity_poly.type
_entity_poly.pdbx_seq_one_letter_code
_entity_poly.pdbx_strand_id
1 'polypeptide(L)'
;MFRKTLYSKSIKVFQVPAFSPLQNQLPRTLTCARCAVAGHESTGCTAVEKCVNCQGNHTSFSRSCPTWELEKEIVTTKFKNNISFPEARRLVKAQAPIEGKSYASVVDKNHPVY
;
A
#
# COMPACT_ATOMS: atom_id res chain seq x y z
N MET A 1 -22.16 -54.77 -10.87
CA MET A 1 -21.73 -53.65 -10.00
C MET A 1 -21.52 -52.42 -10.87
N PHE A 2 -22.29 -51.37 -10.57
CA PHE A 2 -22.12 -49.93 -10.79
C PHE A 2 -21.45 -49.31 -12.03
N ARG A 3 -22.31 -48.59 -12.80
CA ARG A 3 -22.16 -47.26 -13.48
C ARG A 3 -21.26 -47.19 -14.75
N LYS A 4 -21.80 -47.07 -15.98
CA LYS A 4 -22.31 -45.84 -16.67
C LYS A 4 -21.44 -44.60 -16.34
N THR A 5 -20.73 -43.93 -17.24
CA THR A 5 -21.22 -43.19 -18.43
C THR A 5 -20.04 -42.69 -19.29
N LEU A 6 -20.21 -42.71 -20.62
CA LEU A 6 -19.50 -41.85 -21.58
C LEU A 6 -19.79 -40.37 -21.26
N TYR A 7 -18.81 -39.47 -21.22
CA TYR A 7 -19.03 -38.05 -21.59
C TYR A 7 -17.71 -37.27 -21.76
N SER A 8 -17.55 -36.74 -22.98
CA SER A 8 -16.53 -35.81 -23.44
C SER A 8 -16.55 -34.48 -22.69
N LYS A 9 -15.37 -33.83 -22.57
CA LYS A 9 -15.26 -32.38 -22.76
C LYS A 9 -13.81 -32.03 -23.14
N SER A 10 -13.62 -31.66 -24.40
CA SER A 10 -12.39 -31.06 -24.89
C SER A 10 -11.95 -29.94 -23.96
N ILE A 11 -10.76 -30.05 -23.38
CA ILE A 11 -10.10 -28.94 -22.71
C ILE A 11 -9.83 -27.91 -23.81
N LYS A 12 -10.70 -26.91 -23.92
CA LYS A 12 -10.40 -25.73 -24.74
C LYS A 12 -9.23 -25.06 -24.04
N VAL A 13 -8.03 -25.22 -24.60
CA VAL A 13 -6.89 -24.39 -24.26
C VAL A 13 -7.33 -22.97 -24.57
N PHE A 14 -7.64 -22.19 -23.54
CA PHE A 14 -7.88 -20.76 -23.70
C PHE A 14 -6.52 -20.15 -24.01
N GLN A 15 -6.28 -19.96 -25.30
CA GLN A 15 -5.08 -19.31 -25.78
C GLN A 15 -5.18 -17.86 -25.32
N VAL A 16 -4.49 -17.55 -24.23
CA VAL A 16 -4.36 -16.18 -23.74
C VAL A 16 -3.69 -15.41 -24.88
N PRO A 17 -4.30 -14.34 -25.42
CA PRO A 17 -3.59 -13.46 -26.34
C PRO A 17 -2.31 -13.04 -25.64
N ALA A 18 -1.17 -13.14 -26.33
CA ALA A 18 0.07 -12.57 -25.83
C ALA A 18 -0.23 -11.10 -25.53
N PHE A 19 -0.33 -10.77 -24.24
CA PHE A 19 -0.32 -9.38 -23.82
C PHE A 19 1.07 -8.89 -24.17
N SER A 20 1.17 -8.18 -25.30
CA SER A 20 2.33 -7.34 -25.57
C SER A 20 2.59 -6.53 -24.31
N PRO A 21 3.83 -6.45 -23.79
CA PRO A 21 4.13 -5.48 -22.76
C PRO A 21 3.64 -4.13 -23.28
N LEU A 22 2.65 -3.56 -22.63
CA LEU A 22 2.21 -2.20 -22.91
C LEU A 22 3.38 -1.29 -22.55
N GLN A 23 4.25 -1.03 -23.51
CA GLN A 23 5.28 -0.01 -23.42
C GLN A 23 4.65 1.37 -23.62
N ASN A 24 3.54 1.63 -22.92
CA ASN A 24 2.97 2.95 -22.79
C ASN A 24 3.14 3.38 -21.34
N GLN A 25 4.36 3.75 -20.96
CA GLN A 25 4.52 4.74 -19.91
C GLN A 25 5.50 5.79 -20.44
N LEU A 26 5.02 7.03 -20.48
CA LEU A 26 5.81 8.27 -20.50
C LEU A 26 7.16 8.04 -19.80
N PRO A 27 8.27 8.69 -20.21
CA PRO A 27 9.52 8.56 -19.48
C PRO A 27 9.22 8.87 -18.02
N ARG A 28 9.22 7.82 -17.18
CA ARG A 28 9.08 7.96 -15.74
C ARG A 28 10.29 8.78 -15.37
N THR A 29 10.09 10.07 -15.19
CA THR A 29 11.15 10.97 -14.80
C THR A 29 11.73 10.37 -13.53
N LEU A 30 13.01 9.98 -13.59
CA LEU A 30 13.63 9.26 -12.50
C LEU A 30 13.64 10.21 -11.30
N THR A 31 12.82 9.88 -10.30
CA THR A 31 12.80 10.61 -9.03
C THR A 31 13.92 10.07 -8.18
N CYS A 32 14.82 10.95 -7.76
CA CYS A 32 15.90 10.59 -6.87
C CYS A 32 15.35 10.12 -5.51
N ALA A 33 15.73 8.92 -5.10
CA ALA A 33 15.31 8.32 -3.84
C ALA A 33 15.95 8.99 -2.61
N ARG A 34 17.04 9.75 -2.80
CA ARG A 34 17.67 10.56 -1.75
C ARG A 34 16.97 11.89 -1.52
N CYS A 35 16.74 12.70 -2.56
CA CYS A 35 16.28 14.08 -2.39
C CYS A 35 14.85 14.34 -2.91
N ALA A 36 14.15 13.31 -3.38
CA ALA A 36 12.78 13.41 -3.91
C ALA A 36 12.63 14.29 -5.17
N VAL A 37 13.72 14.71 -5.80
CA VAL A 37 13.72 15.56 -7.00
C VAL A 37 13.75 14.68 -8.26
N ALA A 38 12.93 15.03 -9.25
CA ALA A 38 12.91 14.39 -10.55
C ALA A 38 14.09 14.86 -11.44
N GLY A 39 14.61 13.97 -12.28
CA GLY A 39 15.56 14.31 -13.34
C GLY A 39 16.99 13.81 -13.12
N HIS A 40 17.24 13.01 -12.08
CA HIS A 40 18.53 12.33 -11.91
C HIS A 40 18.38 11.02 -11.13
N GLU A 41 19.38 10.15 -11.26
CA GLU A 41 19.50 8.93 -10.48
C GLU A 41 20.08 9.22 -9.08
N SER A 42 19.80 8.36 -8.10
CA SER A 42 20.29 8.54 -6.72
C SER A 42 21.80 8.34 -6.57
N THR A 43 22.45 7.74 -7.57
CA THR A 43 23.88 7.44 -7.59
C THR A 43 24.67 8.74 -7.70
N GLY A 44 25.34 9.15 -6.61
CA GLY A 44 26.12 10.40 -6.56
C GLY A 44 25.32 11.64 -6.17
N CYS A 45 24.07 11.50 -5.73
CA CYS A 45 23.29 12.64 -5.22
C CYS A 45 23.83 13.13 -3.86
N THR A 46 24.27 14.39 -3.82
CA THR A 46 24.77 15.12 -2.63
C THR A 46 23.74 16.09 -2.03
N ALA A 47 22.54 16.16 -2.61
CA ALA A 47 21.47 17.00 -2.09
C ALA A 47 20.95 16.51 -0.74
N VAL A 48 20.28 17.40 0.00
CA VAL A 48 19.68 17.10 1.30
C VAL A 48 18.69 15.96 1.18
N GLU A 49 18.77 15.01 2.12
CA GLU A 49 17.89 13.85 2.14
C GLU A 49 16.45 14.26 2.42
N LYS A 50 15.54 13.84 1.55
CA LYS A 50 14.11 14.07 1.66
C LYS A 50 13.36 12.83 1.22
N CYS A 51 12.43 12.39 2.06
CA CYS A 51 11.62 11.22 1.78
C CYS A 51 10.46 11.58 0.86
N VAL A 52 10.29 10.87 -0.25
CA VAL A 52 9.14 11.08 -1.15
C VAL A 52 7.80 10.71 -0.48
N ASN A 53 7.83 9.79 0.49
CA ASN A 53 6.64 9.19 1.07
C ASN A 53 6.04 10.01 2.24
N CYS A 54 6.89 10.52 3.14
CA CYS A 54 6.47 11.26 4.33
C CYS A 54 7.04 12.68 4.41
N GLN A 55 7.79 13.12 3.38
CA GLN A 55 8.44 14.42 3.30
C GLN A 55 9.42 14.73 4.44
N GLY A 56 9.84 13.71 5.23
CA GLY A 56 10.81 13.85 6.30
C GLY A 56 12.26 13.91 5.84
N ASN A 57 13.15 14.29 6.78
CA ASN A 57 14.60 14.43 6.58
C ASN A 57 15.31 13.06 6.64
N HIS A 58 14.99 12.18 5.69
CA HIS A 58 15.65 10.89 5.52
C HIS A 58 15.49 10.41 4.08
N THR A 59 16.37 9.50 3.63
CA THR A 59 16.21 8.85 2.32
C THR A 59 14.94 8.01 2.25
N SER A 60 14.39 7.84 1.05
CA SER A 60 13.16 7.05 0.83
C SER A 60 13.30 5.56 1.21
N PHE A 61 14.52 5.06 1.41
CA PHE A 61 14.82 3.70 1.84
C PHE A 61 14.93 3.54 3.37
N SER A 62 14.85 4.63 4.13
CA SER A 62 15.01 4.56 5.58
C SER A 62 13.89 3.74 6.22
N ARG A 63 14.28 2.81 7.09
CA ARG A 63 13.35 1.99 7.89
C ARG A 63 12.68 2.77 9.02
N SER A 64 13.15 3.98 9.31
CA SER A 64 12.56 4.90 10.29
C SER A 64 11.42 5.73 9.70
N CYS A 65 11.03 5.50 8.43
CA CYS A 65 9.94 6.23 7.82
C CYS A 65 8.60 5.77 8.41
N PRO A 66 7.74 6.67 8.93
CA PRO A 66 6.45 6.28 9.51
C PRO A 66 5.55 5.59 8.50
N THR A 67 5.60 5.99 7.22
CA THR A 67 4.88 5.33 6.13
C THR A 67 5.38 3.89 5.90
N TRP A 68 6.69 3.67 6.04
CA TRP A 68 7.28 2.33 5.92
C TRP A 68 6.86 1.42 7.07
N GLU A 69 6.89 1.93 8.30
CA GLU A 69 6.46 1.20 9.49
C GLU A 69 4.99 0.78 9.39
N LEU A 70 4.12 1.68 8.92
CA LEU A 70 2.71 1.40 8.69
C LEU A 70 2.51 0.29 7.64
N GLU A 71 3.17 0.39 6.48
CA GLU A 71 3.05 -0.64 5.44
C GLU A 71 3.61 -2.00 5.89
N LYS A 72 4.70 -2.00 6.68
CA LYS A 72 5.23 -3.20 7.30
C LYS A 72 4.17 -3.84 8.21
N GLU A 73 3.48 -3.06 9.05
CA GLU A 73 2.42 -3.57 9.91
C GLU A 73 1.29 -4.19 9.09
N ILE A 74 0.81 -3.51 8.04
CA ILE A 74 -0.24 -4.02 7.14
C ILE A 74 0.16 -5.38 6.55
N VAL A 75 1.39 -5.49 6.05
CA VAL A 75 1.90 -6.75 5.49
C VAL A 75 1.98 -7.83 6.56
N THR A 76 2.47 -7.51 7.77
CA THR A 76 2.51 -8.50 8.86
C THR A 76 1.13 -8.96 9.28
N THR A 77 0.15 -8.06 9.40
CA THR A 77 -1.24 -8.38 9.76
C THR A 77 -1.90 -9.23 8.70
N LYS A 78 -1.65 -8.95 7.41
CA LYS A 78 -2.11 -9.77 6.29
C LYS A 78 -1.67 -11.22 6.45
N PHE A 79 -0.37 -11.46 6.72
CA PHE A 79 0.16 -12.82 6.84
C PHE A 79 -0.20 -13.49 8.17
N LYS A 80 -0.22 -12.74 9.28
CA LYS A 80 -0.59 -13.26 10.61
C LYS A 80 -2.04 -13.73 10.67
N ASN A 81 -2.96 -12.98 10.08
CA ASN A 81 -4.40 -13.28 10.10
C ASN A 81 -4.89 -13.98 8.82
N ASN A 82 -4.00 -14.18 7.84
CA ASN A 82 -4.32 -14.72 6.51
C ASN A 82 -5.48 -13.99 5.79
N ILE A 83 -5.63 -12.68 6.00
CA ILE A 83 -6.70 -11.86 5.41
C ILE A 83 -6.26 -11.17 4.12
N SER A 84 -7.22 -10.55 3.43
CA SER A 84 -6.93 -9.76 2.23
C SER A 84 -6.14 -8.48 2.58
N PHE A 85 -5.33 -7.98 1.65
CA PHE A 85 -4.56 -6.73 1.84
C PHE A 85 -5.43 -5.49 2.14
N PRO A 86 -6.56 -5.22 1.45
CA PRO A 86 -7.40 -4.07 1.78
C PRO A 86 -8.02 -4.19 3.18
N GLU A 87 -8.31 -5.41 3.63
CA GLU A 87 -8.84 -5.66 4.97
C GLU A 87 -7.78 -5.46 6.05
N ALA A 88 -6.57 -5.98 5.86
CA ALA A 88 -5.45 -5.70 6.76
C ALA A 88 -5.19 -4.19 6.90
N ARG A 89 -5.28 -3.45 5.79
CA ARG A 89 -5.16 -1.98 5.79
C ARG A 89 -6.26 -1.30 6.60
N ARG A 90 -7.50 -1.79 6.55
CA ARG A 90 -8.60 -1.26 7.37
C ARG A 90 -8.36 -1.50 8.85
N LEU A 91 -7.91 -2.69 9.23
CA LEU A 91 -7.63 -3.04 10.63
C LEU A 91 -6.51 -2.19 11.22
N VAL A 92 -5.38 -2.05 10.51
CA VAL A 92 -4.26 -1.21 10.96
C VAL A 92 -4.68 0.26 11.09
N LYS A 93 -5.47 0.78 10.14
CA LYS A 93 -6.02 2.14 10.22
C LYS A 93 -7.02 2.33 11.38
N ALA A 94 -7.77 1.28 11.73
CA ALA A 94 -8.70 1.33 12.85
C ALA A 94 -7.99 1.26 14.22
N GLN A 95 -6.83 0.60 14.27
CA GLN A 95 -6.00 0.49 15.47
C GLN A 95 -5.18 1.77 15.73
N ALA A 96 -4.80 2.50 14.68
CA ALA A 96 -4.18 3.81 14.81
C ALA A 96 -5.14 4.75 15.57
N PRO A 97 -4.70 5.41 16.65
CA PRO A 97 -5.52 6.41 17.34
C PRO A 97 -6.03 7.43 16.32
N ILE A 98 -7.34 7.66 16.29
CA ILE A 98 -7.91 8.70 15.45
C ILE A 98 -7.37 10.03 15.99
N GLU A 99 -6.37 10.59 15.32
CA GLU A 99 -5.79 11.88 15.67
C GLU A 99 -6.93 12.91 15.88
N GLY A 100 -7.09 13.35 17.12
CA GLY A 100 -7.99 14.45 17.48
C GLY A 100 -9.45 14.12 17.82
N LYS A 101 -9.85 12.86 18.00
CA LYS A 101 -11.23 12.53 18.43
C LYS A 101 -11.24 11.70 19.71
N SER A 102 -11.06 12.36 20.85
CA SER A 102 -11.35 11.78 22.17
C SER A 102 -12.86 11.71 22.38
N TYR A 103 -13.36 10.66 23.06
CA TYR A 103 -14.77 10.53 23.46
C TYR A 103 -15.29 11.80 24.19
N ALA A 104 -14.41 12.53 24.87
CA ALA A 104 -14.73 13.78 25.55
C ALA A 104 -15.17 14.91 24.59
N SER A 105 -14.73 14.94 23.33
CA SER A 105 -15.05 16.04 22.39
C SER A 105 -16.50 16.03 21.88
N VAL A 106 -17.27 15.01 22.24
CA VAL A 106 -18.67 14.83 21.81
C VAL A 106 -19.65 15.32 22.88
N VAL A 107 -19.21 15.48 24.13
CA VAL A 107 -20.08 15.75 25.29
C VAL A 107 -20.35 17.24 25.51
N ASP A 108 -19.48 18.15 25.04
CA ASP A 108 -19.54 19.57 25.42
C ASP A 108 -20.52 20.46 24.63
N LYS A 109 -21.39 19.91 23.77
CA LYS A 109 -22.25 20.76 22.91
C LYS A 109 -23.66 21.04 23.43
N ASN A 110 -24.14 20.32 24.45
CA ASN A 110 -25.58 20.34 24.80
C ASN A 110 -25.89 20.49 26.29
N HIS A 111 -25.05 21.12 27.12
CA HIS A 111 -25.48 21.43 28.49
C HIS A 111 -26.22 22.78 28.54
N PRO A 112 -27.57 22.83 28.67
CA PRO A 112 -28.23 24.06 29.07
C PRO A 112 -27.76 24.40 30.48
N VAL A 113 -27.14 25.57 30.61
CA VAL A 113 -26.85 26.20 31.90
C VAL A 113 -28.18 26.38 32.61
N TYR A 114 -28.33 25.74 33.78
CA TYR A 114 -29.41 26.02 34.71
C TYR A 114 -28.88 26.94 35.81
#